data_AF-A0A8X8BFY0-F1
#
_entry.id   AF-A0A8X8BFY0-F1
#
_cell.length_a   1.000
_cell.length_b   1.000
_cell.length_c   1.000
_cell.angle_alpha   90.00
_cell.angle_beta   90.00
_cell.angle_gamma   90.00
#
_symmetry.space_group_name_H-M   'P 1'
#
loop_
_entity.id
_entity.type
_entity.pdbx_description
1 polymer ?
#
loop_
_entity_poly.entity_id
_entity_poly.type
_entity_poly.pdbx_seq_one_letter_code
_entity_poly.pdbx_strand_id
1 'polypeptide(L)'
;MGKDDETKKWHVYSASSPAKNSNNSNVYTLEMCMTGLDKDKASMFYKNESSFMIDNSGIRKILPQSQICNFEFEPCGYSMNSVEDEAISTIHVTPEDGFSYASFEAVGYDFTTMDLSLLVSRVLTCFEAKQFSVAIHSSIAQKSYYKGLCVELDDYGCRETTMESLGEERGTVMYQRFEKLGRYFGSPRSTLKCEWSSNSSCTSEDDKEEGT
;
A
#
# COMPACT_ATOMS: atom_id res chain seq x y z
N MET A 1 -2.05 -15.18 -4.00
CA MET A 1 -1.89 -13.92 -4.76
C MET A 1 -0.47 -13.41 -4.54
N GLY A 2 0.16 -12.78 -5.52
CA GLY A 2 1.62 -12.60 -5.53
C GLY A 2 2.27 -13.44 -6.63
N LYS A 3 3.24 -12.87 -7.36
CA LYS A 3 4.03 -13.58 -8.39
C LYS A 3 4.79 -14.74 -7.79
N ASP A 4 5.08 -15.76 -8.60
CA ASP A 4 5.68 -17.00 -8.10
C ASP A 4 7.08 -16.84 -7.51
N ASP A 5 7.84 -15.88 -8.05
CA ASP A 5 9.21 -15.53 -7.69
C ASP A 5 9.33 -14.58 -6.49
N GLU A 6 8.20 -14.09 -5.97
CA GLU A 6 8.18 -13.21 -4.80
C GLU A 6 8.10 -14.02 -3.49
N THR A 7 8.84 -13.55 -2.49
CA THR A 7 8.89 -14.21 -1.16
C THR A 7 7.69 -13.87 -0.28
N LYS A 8 7.00 -12.75 -0.56
CA LYS A 8 5.80 -12.29 0.16
C LYS A 8 4.58 -12.52 -0.72
N LYS A 9 3.65 -13.37 -0.25
CA LYS A 9 2.41 -13.73 -0.96
C LYS A 9 1.20 -13.56 -0.04
N TRP A 10 0.05 -13.27 -0.64
CA TRP A 10 -1.23 -13.26 0.03
C TRP A 10 -1.92 -14.62 -0.14
N HIS A 11 -1.99 -15.41 0.92
CA HIS A 11 -2.59 -16.73 0.91
C HIS A 11 -4.04 -16.63 1.35
N VAL A 12 -4.98 -16.98 0.46
CA VAL A 12 -6.41 -16.88 0.72
C VAL A 12 -7.03 -18.26 0.69
N TYR A 13 -7.71 -18.60 1.79
CA TYR A 13 -8.68 -19.70 1.83
C TYR A 13 -10.06 -19.09 2.07
N SER A 14 -11.06 -19.54 1.32
CA SER A 14 -12.42 -19.04 1.46
C SER A 14 -13.41 -20.18 1.30
N ALA A 15 -14.47 -20.20 2.10
CA ALA A 15 -15.57 -21.15 2.03
C ALA A 15 -16.85 -20.46 2.49
N SER A 16 -17.97 -20.72 1.81
CA SER A 16 -19.28 -20.20 2.20
C SER A 16 -20.37 -21.25 1.96
N SER A 17 -21.46 -21.12 2.71
CA SER A 17 -22.72 -21.80 2.39
C SER A 17 -23.47 -20.98 1.32
N PRO A 18 -24.25 -21.60 0.42
CA PRO A 18 -25.12 -20.86 -0.50
C PRO A 18 -26.00 -19.89 0.29
N ALA A 19 -26.01 -18.61 -0.09
CA ALA A 19 -26.70 -17.61 0.69
C ALA A 19 -28.23 -17.77 0.56
N LYS A 20 -28.94 -17.69 1.69
CA LYS A 20 -30.38 -17.41 1.70
C LYS A 20 -30.53 -15.89 1.80
N ASN A 21 -30.68 -15.19 0.68
CA ASN A 21 -31.02 -13.76 0.56
C ASN A 21 -30.61 -12.92 1.81
N SER A 22 -29.31 -12.72 2.00
CA SER A 22 -28.80 -11.77 3.00
C SER A 22 -28.72 -10.37 2.40
N ASN A 23 -28.86 -9.35 3.24
CA ASN A 23 -28.81 -7.93 2.85
C ASN A 23 -27.62 -7.63 1.91
N ASN A 24 -27.91 -6.93 0.81
CA ASN A 24 -26.99 -6.57 -0.29
C ASN A 24 -25.93 -5.50 0.05
N SER A 25 -25.63 -5.24 1.33
CA SER A 25 -24.62 -4.25 1.68
C SER A 25 -23.22 -4.85 1.48
N ASN A 26 -22.44 -4.25 0.59
CA ASN A 26 -21.06 -4.67 0.39
C ASN A 26 -20.24 -4.32 1.63
N VAL A 27 -19.53 -5.31 2.17
CA VAL A 27 -18.58 -5.09 3.27
C VAL A 27 -17.20 -5.16 2.65
N TYR A 28 -16.43 -4.10 2.87
CA TYR A 28 -15.03 -4.07 2.48
C TYR A 28 -14.14 -4.37 3.69
N THR A 29 -13.08 -5.13 3.43
CA THR A 29 -11.96 -5.34 4.34
C THR A 29 -10.71 -4.86 3.63
N LEU A 30 -10.06 -3.83 4.17
CA LEU A 30 -8.73 -3.38 3.77
C LEU A 30 -7.72 -3.93 4.76
N GLU A 31 -6.67 -4.57 4.25
CA GLU A 31 -5.54 -5.07 5.02
C GLU A 31 -4.23 -4.53 4.44
N MET A 32 -3.36 -4.02 5.29
CA MET A 32 -2.04 -3.52 4.94
C MET A 32 -0.98 -4.25 5.74
N CYS A 33 0.07 -4.71 5.07
CA CYS A 33 1.26 -5.27 5.70
C CYS A 33 2.48 -4.43 5.30
N MET A 34 3.14 -3.81 6.27
CA MET A 34 4.20 -2.84 6.08
C MET A 34 5.49 -3.33 6.70
N THR A 35 6.60 -3.24 5.96
CA THR A 35 7.92 -3.71 6.41
C THR A 35 9.01 -2.71 6.12
N GLY A 36 10.07 -2.71 6.93
CA GLY A 36 11.15 -1.73 6.83
C GLY A 36 10.61 -0.33 7.09
N LEU A 37 9.97 -0.18 8.25
CA LEU A 37 9.44 1.10 8.73
C LEU A 37 10.56 2.13 8.87
N ASP A 38 10.24 3.40 8.70
CA ASP A 38 11.20 4.47 8.96
C ASP A 38 11.62 4.46 10.44
N LYS A 39 12.91 4.70 10.70
CA LYS A 39 13.46 4.55 12.07
C LYS A 39 12.90 5.59 13.02
N ASP A 40 12.72 6.82 12.57
CA ASP A 40 12.19 7.89 13.42
C ASP A 40 10.72 7.64 13.73
N LYS A 41 9.95 7.17 12.73
CA LYS A 41 8.56 6.76 12.91
C LYS A 41 8.41 5.55 13.83
N ALA A 42 9.22 4.51 13.64
CA ALA A 42 9.21 3.30 14.46
C ALA A 42 9.61 3.59 15.91
N SER A 43 10.54 4.51 16.14
CA SER A 43 11.00 4.89 17.48
C SER A 43 9.89 5.38 18.40
N MET A 44 8.79 5.91 17.83
CA MET A 44 7.64 6.40 18.59
C MET A 44 6.89 5.27 19.32
N PHE A 45 7.08 4.01 18.92
CA PHE A 45 6.42 2.83 19.49
C PHE A 45 7.30 2.07 20.49
N TYR A 46 8.41 2.67 20.90
CA TYR A 46 9.12 2.26 22.11
C TYR A 46 8.47 2.93 23.31
N LYS A 47 8.25 2.15 24.37
CA LYS A 47 7.55 2.66 25.53
C LYS A 47 8.36 3.79 26.15
N ASN A 48 7.68 4.89 26.40
CA ASN A 48 8.22 6.05 27.09
C ASN A 48 7.21 6.48 28.17
N GLU A 49 7.62 7.33 29.11
CA GLU A 49 6.73 7.77 30.19
C GLU A 49 5.62 8.74 29.73
N SER A 50 5.57 9.10 28.44
CA SER A 50 4.63 10.08 27.90
C SER A 50 3.46 9.39 27.18
N SER A 51 2.24 9.70 27.61
CA SER A 51 0.99 9.06 27.14
C SER A 51 0.50 9.53 25.76
N PHE A 52 1.39 9.97 24.87
CA PHE A 52 1.03 10.68 23.62
C PHE A 52 1.38 9.90 22.34
N MET A 53 1.56 8.58 22.43
CA MET A 53 1.96 7.75 21.29
C MET A 53 1.01 7.88 20.08
N ILE A 54 -0.30 7.91 20.33
CA ILE A 54 -1.32 8.03 19.27
C ILE A 54 -1.19 9.37 18.52
N ASP A 55 -1.03 10.48 19.24
CA ASP A 55 -0.99 11.82 18.65
C ASP A 55 0.34 12.08 17.92
N ASN A 56 1.45 11.67 18.53
CA ASN A 56 2.79 11.86 17.99
C ASN A 56 3.04 11.02 16.73
N SER A 57 2.58 9.76 16.73
CA SER A 57 2.67 8.87 15.55
C SER A 57 1.74 9.30 14.41
N GLY A 58 0.69 10.06 14.72
CA GLY A 58 -0.33 10.45 13.75
C GLY A 58 -1.45 9.43 13.59
N ILE A 59 -1.49 8.36 14.39
CA ILE A 59 -2.55 7.33 14.34
C ILE A 59 -3.95 7.96 14.48
N ARG A 60 -4.11 8.98 15.34
CA ARG A 60 -5.40 9.70 15.48
C ARG A 60 -5.91 10.28 14.16
N LYS A 61 -5.03 10.62 13.22
CA LYS A 61 -5.36 11.26 11.95
C LYS A 61 -5.81 10.28 10.87
N ILE A 62 -5.62 8.97 11.06
CA ILE A 62 -6.01 7.95 10.08
C ILE A 62 -7.55 7.96 9.95
N LEU A 63 -8.23 7.75 11.08
CA LEU A 63 -9.69 7.73 11.20
C LEU A 63 -10.11 8.70 12.33
N PRO A 64 -10.23 10.02 12.03
CA PRO A 64 -10.38 11.05 13.06
C PRO A 64 -11.69 11.00 13.86
N GLN A 65 -12.68 10.24 13.41
CA GLN A 65 -13.98 10.12 14.07
C GLN A 65 -14.10 8.84 14.91
N SER A 66 -13.20 7.86 14.72
CA SER A 66 -13.26 6.61 15.46
C SER A 66 -12.89 6.76 16.94
N GLN A 67 -13.40 5.88 17.77
CA GLN A 67 -13.01 5.76 19.18
C GLN A 67 -11.86 4.74 19.29
N ILE A 68 -10.73 5.14 19.85
CA ILE A 68 -9.51 4.32 19.91
C ILE A 68 -9.37 3.69 21.29
N CYS A 69 -9.11 2.39 21.31
CA CYS A 69 -8.64 1.64 22.47
C CYS A 69 -7.24 1.10 22.14
N ASN A 70 -6.21 1.66 22.77
CA ASN A 70 -4.81 1.30 22.51
C ASN A 70 -4.15 0.58 23.70
N PHE A 71 -3.03 -0.06 23.39
CA PHE A 71 -2.17 -0.72 24.35
C PHE A 71 -0.70 -0.57 23.94
N GLU A 72 0.13 -0.16 24.89
CA GLU A 72 1.58 0.01 24.72
C GLU A 72 2.30 -1.13 25.43
N PHE A 73 3.10 -1.91 24.68
CA PHE A 73 3.85 -3.04 25.21
C PHE A 73 5.21 -2.60 25.77
N GLU A 74 5.81 -3.47 26.59
CA GLU A 74 7.12 -3.25 27.21
C GLU A 74 8.12 -4.30 26.67
N PRO A 75 9.35 -3.91 26.26
CA PRO A 75 9.89 -2.54 26.23
C PRO A 75 9.41 -1.69 25.04
N CYS A 76 8.78 -2.34 24.06
CA CYS A 76 8.29 -1.70 22.85
C CYS A 76 7.15 -2.51 22.26
N GLY A 77 6.51 -1.92 21.26
CA GLY A 77 5.39 -2.52 20.55
C GLY A 77 4.09 -1.81 20.91
N TYR A 78 3.15 -1.86 19.97
CA TYR A 78 1.89 -1.17 20.09
C TYR A 78 0.78 -1.94 19.41
N SER A 79 -0.41 -1.91 20.02
CA SER A 79 -1.64 -2.37 19.40
C SER A 79 -2.75 -1.38 19.66
N MET A 80 -3.68 -1.26 18.74
CA MET A 80 -4.95 -0.58 18.99
C MET A 80 -6.06 -1.20 18.18
N ASN A 81 -7.27 -1.04 18.70
CA ASN A 81 -8.49 -1.20 17.96
C ASN A 81 -9.21 0.15 17.92
N SER A 82 -10.00 0.37 16.88
CA SER A 82 -10.95 1.47 16.85
C SER A 82 -12.30 1.05 16.33
N VAL A 83 -13.33 1.78 16.75
CA VAL A 83 -14.72 1.61 16.34
C VAL A 83 -15.29 2.94 15.87
N GLU A 84 -16.03 2.94 14.77
CA GLU A 84 -16.72 4.10 14.20
C GLU A 84 -18.03 3.60 13.58
N ASP A 85 -19.14 3.81 14.29
CA ASP A 85 -20.43 3.19 13.98
C ASP A 85 -20.33 1.65 13.88
N GLU A 86 -20.61 1.08 12.70
CA GLU A 86 -20.47 -0.37 12.41
C GLU A 86 -19.09 -0.75 11.88
N ALA A 87 -18.22 0.24 11.62
CA ALA A 87 -16.88 0.01 11.10
C ALA A 87 -15.87 -0.16 12.23
N ILE A 88 -14.84 -0.97 11.97
CA ILE A 88 -13.76 -1.24 12.90
C ILE A 88 -12.41 -1.10 12.21
N SER A 89 -11.36 -0.83 12.99
CA SER A 89 -9.99 -0.92 12.52
C SER A 89 -9.06 -1.47 13.59
N THR A 90 -7.92 -2.01 13.18
CA THR A 90 -6.86 -2.44 14.10
C THR A 90 -5.48 -2.14 13.55
N ILE A 91 -4.52 -1.87 14.44
CA ILE A 91 -3.11 -1.68 14.13
C ILE A 91 -2.28 -2.55 15.08
N HIS A 92 -1.26 -3.20 14.53
CA HIS A 92 -0.21 -3.88 15.30
C HIS A 92 1.16 -3.40 14.82
N VAL A 93 2.06 -3.08 15.75
CA VAL A 93 3.39 -2.54 15.44
C VAL A 93 4.48 -3.31 16.19
N THR A 94 5.48 -3.74 15.43
CA THR A 94 6.77 -4.30 15.87
C THR A 94 7.85 -3.30 15.42
N PRO A 95 8.30 -2.38 16.30
CA PRO A 95 9.15 -1.27 15.89
C PRO A 95 10.63 -1.60 15.73
N GLU A 96 11.06 -2.81 16.10
CA GLU A 96 12.47 -3.18 16.18
C GLU A 96 13.22 -3.05 14.83
N ASP A 97 14.38 -2.39 14.88
CA ASP A 97 15.22 -2.18 13.69
C ASP A 97 15.71 -3.52 13.10
N GLY A 98 15.74 -3.59 11.76
CA GLY A 98 16.12 -4.79 11.01
C GLY A 98 14.98 -5.78 10.76
N PHE A 99 13.91 -5.78 11.56
CA PHE A 99 12.73 -6.63 11.37
C PHE A 99 11.41 -5.89 11.64
N SER A 100 11.42 -4.57 11.47
CA SER A 100 10.27 -3.71 11.73
C SER A 100 9.07 -4.05 10.84
N TYR A 101 7.91 -4.13 11.49
CA TYR A 101 6.65 -4.51 10.88
C TYR A 101 5.50 -3.68 11.45
N ALA A 102 4.56 -3.30 10.60
CA ALA A 102 3.26 -2.78 11.03
C ALA A 102 2.15 -3.38 10.17
N SER A 103 0.98 -3.60 10.77
CA SER A 103 -0.24 -3.91 10.05
C SER A 103 -1.30 -2.85 10.31
N PHE A 104 -2.15 -2.60 9.31
CA PHE A 104 -3.38 -1.85 9.47
C PHE A 104 -4.51 -2.65 8.82
N GLU A 105 -5.62 -2.80 9.51
CA GLU A 105 -6.82 -3.41 8.98
C GLU A 105 -8.01 -2.49 9.24
N ALA A 106 -8.92 -2.37 8.27
CA ALA A 106 -10.16 -1.62 8.39
C ALA A 106 -11.30 -2.40 7.71
N VAL A 107 -12.41 -2.57 8.45
CA VAL A 107 -13.57 -3.36 8.01
C VAL A 107 -14.84 -2.54 8.16
N GLY A 108 -15.71 -2.61 7.16
CA GLY A 108 -17.04 -1.97 7.19
C GLY A 108 -17.06 -0.50 6.74
N TYR A 109 -15.90 0.09 6.46
CA TYR A 109 -15.84 1.39 5.77
C TYR A 109 -16.26 1.25 4.31
N ASP A 110 -17.04 2.22 3.82
CA ASP A 110 -17.47 2.26 2.43
C ASP A 110 -16.42 2.93 1.53
N PHE A 111 -15.62 2.13 0.85
CA PHE A 111 -14.60 2.62 -0.09
C PHE A 111 -15.16 3.11 -1.44
N THR A 112 -16.49 3.13 -1.62
CA THR A 112 -17.11 3.86 -2.73
C THR A 112 -17.31 5.34 -2.44
N THR A 113 -17.36 5.71 -1.16
CA THR A 113 -17.52 7.10 -0.69
C THR A 113 -16.25 7.62 -0.02
N MET A 114 -15.48 6.75 0.62
CA MET A 114 -14.17 7.07 1.19
C MET A 114 -13.05 6.92 0.15
N ASP A 115 -12.18 7.92 0.06
CA ASP A 115 -10.97 7.84 -0.77
C ASP A 115 -9.96 6.87 -0.14
N LEU A 116 -9.85 5.70 -0.78
CA LEU A 116 -8.98 4.61 -0.35
C LEU A 116 -7.49 4.98 -0.41
N SER A 117 -7.06 5.68 -1.46
CA SER A 117 -5.67 6.11 -1.62
C SER A 117 -5.29 7.13 -0.53
N LEU A 118 -6.21 8.03 -0.19
CA LEU A 118 -6.03 8.96 0.93
C LEU A 118 -5.95 8.23 2.27
N LEU A 119 -6.81 7.23 2.52
CA LEU A 119 -6.74 6.41 3.74
C LEU A 119 -5.38 5.71 3.84
N VAL A 120 -4.95 5.03 2.78
CA VAL A 120 -3.64 4.36 2.73
C VAL A 120 -2.49 5.35 2.94
N SER A 121 -2.57 6.55 2.35
CA SER A 121 -1.57 7.61 2.53
C SER A 121 -1.49 8.09 3.99
N ARG A 122 -2.62 8.23 4.69
CA ARG A 122 -2.65 8.56 6.13
C ARG A 122 -1.99 7.47 6.98
N VAL A 123 -2.25 6.20 6.68
CA VAL A 123 -1.58 5.08 7.34
C VAL A 123 -0.06 5.16 7.09
N LEU A 124 0.36 5.34 5.84
CA LEU A 124 1.78 5.42 5.48
C LEU A 124 2.49 6.63 6.11
N THR A 125 1.79 7.73 6.38
CA THR A 125 2.37 8.88 7.09
C THR A 125 2.83 8.54 8.51
N CYS A 126 2.21 7.52 9.13
CA CYS A 126 2.53 7.07 10.48
C CYS A 126 3.79 6.19 10.53
N PHE A 127 4.12 5.50 9.43
CA PHE A 127 5.13 4.43 9.44
C PHE A 127 6.23 4.58 8.37
N GLU A 128 5.94 5.27 7.27
CA GLU A 128 6.84 5.54 6.15
C GLU A 128 7.59 4.31 5.60
N ALA A 129 6.91 3.17 5.58
CA ALA A 129 7.48 1.87 5.25
C ALA A 129 8.20 1.85 3.89
N LYS A 130 9.32 1.12 3.81
CA LYS A 130 10.07 0.92 2.57
C LYS A 130 9.30 0.06 1.56
N GLN A 131 8.57 -0.94 2.04
CA GLN A 131 7.75 -1.83 1.23
C GLN A 131 6.46 -2.15 1.99
N PHE A 132 5.36 -2.25 1.26
CA PHE A 132 4.11 -2.71 1.84
C PHE A 132 3.24 -3.41 0.80
N SER A 133 2.26 -4.16 1.28
CA SER A 133 1.18 -4.69 0.47
C SER A 133 -0.17 -4.19 0.96
N VAL A 134 -1.13 -4.17 0.05
CA VAL A 134 -2.53 -3.84 0.29
C VAL A 134 -3.37 -4.99 -0.23
N ALA A 135 -4.22 -5.56 0.60
CA ALA A 135 -5.27 -6.48 0.20
C ALA A 135 -6.62 -5.85 0.48
N ILE A 136 -7.53 -5.92 -0.48
CA ILE A 136 -8.88 -5.38 -0.36
C ILE A 136 -9.84 -6.50 -0.74
N HIS A 137 -10.60 -6.97 0.23
CA HIS A 137 -11.70 -7.88 0.02
C HIS A 137 -13.02 -7.09 -0.07
N SER A 138 -13.84 -7.45 -1.05
CA SER A 138 -15.21 -6.98 -1.23
C SER A 138 -16.10 -8.20 -1.07
N SER A 139 -17.05 -8.18 -0.13
CA SER A 139 -17.96 -9.31 0.12
C SER A 139 -18.84 -9.62 -1.08
N ILE A 140 -19.14 -8.62 -1.92
CA ILE A 140 -19.85 -8.79 -3.19
C ILE A 140 -18.85 -9.06 -4.31
N ALA A 141 -19.15 -10.06 -5.13
CA ALA A 141 -18.34 -10.39 -6.30
C ALA A 141 -18.37 -9.25 -7.33
N GLN A 142 -17.20 -8.73 -7.64
CA GLN A 142 -17.03 -7.69 -8.65
C GLN A 142 -17.03 -8.34 -10.03
N LYS A 143 -17.99 -7.95 -10.90
CA LYS A 143 -18.11 -8.50 -12.27
C LYS A 143 -16.97 -8.07 -13.20
N SER A 144 -16.26 -7.00 -12.85
CA SER A 144 -15.14 -6.44 -13.60
C SER A 144 -14.15 -5.76 -12.67
N TYR A 145 -12.93 -5.50 -13.16
CA TYR A 145 -11.96 -4.66 -12.46
C TYR A 145 -12.58 -3.31 -12.11
N TYR A 146 -12.70 -3.03 -10.81
CA TYR A 146 -13.23 -1.76 -10.33
C TYR A 146 -12.06 -0.87 -9.91
N LYS A 147 -11.79 0.14 -10.74
CA LYS A 147 -10.67 1.06 -10.54
C LYS A 147 -10.73 1.80 -9.20
N GLY A 148 -11.92 2.02 -8.64
CA GLY A 148 -12.08 2.73 -7.36
C GLY A 148 -11.50 1.99 -6.14
N LEU A 149 -11.18 0.69 -6.26
CA LEU A 149 -10.46 -0.06 -5.22
C LEU A 149 -8.96 -0.14 -5.51
N CYS A 150 -8.46 0.46 -6.59
CA CYS A 150 -7.04 0.53 -6.85
C CYS A 150 -6.42 1.66 -6.02
N VAL A 151 -5.37 1.35 -5.28
CA VAL A 151 -4.55 2.34 -4.60
C VAL A 151 -3.55 2.93 -5.59
N GLU A 152 -3.55 4.25 -5.70
CA GLU A 152 -2.62 5.04 -6.52
C GLU A 152 -1.88 6.02 -5.59
N LEU A 153 -0.55 6.02 -5.63
CA LEU A 153 0.32 6.81 -4.75
C LEU A 153 1.47 7.41 -5.54
N ASP A 154 1.80 8.67 -5.27
CA ASP A 154 2.89 9.36 -5.97
C ASP A 154 4.27 8.94 -5.47
N ASP A 155 4.41 8.70 -4.15
CA ASP A 155 5.70 8.39 -3.51
C ASP A 155 6.05 6.88 -3.53
N TYR A 156 5.16 6.05 -4.07
CA TYR A 156 5.27 4.60 -4.03
C TYR A 156 4.96 3.97 -5.40
N GLY A 157 5.90 3.17 -5.90
CA GLY A 157 5.71 2.43 -7.14
C GLY A 157 4.95 1.14 -6.90
N CYS A 158 3.79 0.97 -7.53
CA CYS A 158 3.08 -0.30 -7.58
C CYS A 158 3.87 -1.31 -8.43
N ARG A 159 4.35 -2.40 -7.81
CA ARG A 159 5.14 -3.46 -8.45
C ARG A 159 4.31 -4.62 -8.95
N GLU A 160 3.15 -4.80 -8.34
CA GLU A 160 2.26 -5.90 -8.62
C GLU A 160 0.83 -5.50 -8.28
N THR A 161 -0.09 -5.92 -9.14
CA THR A 161 -1.53 -5.92 -8.89
C THR A 161 -2.07 -7.27 -9.33
N THR A 162 -2.79 -7.96 -8.45
CA THR A 162 -3.50 -9.21 -8.75
C THR A 162 -4.92 -9.11 -8.23
N MET A 163 -5.86 -9.79 -8.89
CA MET A 163 -7.26 -9.78 -8.51
C MET A 163 -7.80 -11.20 -8.68
N GLU A 164 -8.41 -11.73 -7.62
CA GLU A 164 -8.93 -13.09 -7.60
C GLU A 164 -10.40 -13.07 -7.21
N SER A 165 -11.24 -13.68 -8.04
CA SER A 165 -12.64 -13.94 -7.69
C SER A 165 -12.71 -15.12 -6.74
N LEU A 166 -13.35 -14.93 -5.59
CA LEU A 166 -13.67 -16.01 -4.68
C LEU A 166 -15.01 -16.65 -5.04
N GLY A 167 -15.68 -16.26 -6.13
CA GLY A 167 -17.02 -16.73 -6.49
C GLY A 167 -18.13 -15.83 -5.92
N GLU A 168 -19.34 -15.99 -6.44
CA GLU A 168 -20.44 -15.02 -6.26
C GLU A 168 -20.76 -14.70 -4.79
N GLU A 169 -20.74 -15.73 -3.93
CA GLU A 169 -21.09 -15.64 -2.51
C GLU A 169 -19.92 -15.24 -1.60
N ARG A 170 -18.69 -15.25 -2.10
CA ARG A 170 -17.46 -15.02 -1.32
C ARG A 170 -16.74 -13.75 -1.73
N GLY A 171 -17.17 -13.15 -2.84
CA GLY A 171 -16.69 -11.85 -3.26
C GLY A 171 -15.40 -11.89 -4.05
N THR A 172 -14.58 -10.87 -3.89
CA THR A 172 -13.35 -10.68 -4.69
C THR A 172 -12.26 -10.06 -3.84
N VAL A 173 -11.01 -10.48 -4.06
CA VAL A 173 -9.84 -9.89 -3.40
C VAL A 173 -8.97 -9.22 -4.46
N MET A 174 -8.62 -7.96 -4.23
CA MET A 174 -7.55 -7.25 -4.94
C MET A 174 -6.32 -7.21 -4.05
N TYR A 175 -5.15 -7.52 -4.59
CA TYR A 175 -3.88 -7.45 -3.88
C TYR A 175 -2.88 -6.62 -4.68
N GLN A 176 -2.26 -5.64 -4.02
CA GLN A 176 -1.24 -4.79 -4.59
C GLN A 176 0.02 -4.80 -3.74
N ARG A 177 1.20 -4.75 -4.38
CA ARG A 177 2.50 -4.63 -3.71
C ARG A 177 3.19 -3.35 -4.13
N PHE A 178 3.72 -2.62 -3.15
CA PHE A 178 4.33 -1.32 -3.34
C PHE A 178 5.75 -1.25 -2.77
N GLU A 179 6.55 -0.39 -3.37
CA GLU A 179 7.89 -0.03 -2.89
C GLU A 179 8.08 1.48 -2.91
N LYS A 180 8.71 2.02 -1.87
CA LYS A 180 9.01 3.45 -1.78
C LYS A 180 9.89 3.86 -2.95
N LEU A 181 9.47 4.89 -3.69
CA LEU A 181 10.30 5.44 -4.75
C LEU A 181 11.53 6.11 -4.11
N GLY A 182 12.71 5.87 -4.65
CA GLY A 182 13.91 6.58 -4.21
C GLY A 182 13.69 8.08 -4.40
N ARG A 183 14.07 8.90 -3.41
CA ARG A 183 14.09 10.35 -3.60
C ARG A 183 14.98 10.64 -4.81
N TYR A 184 14.38 11.09 -5.90
CA TYR A 184 15.14 11.67 -7.00
C TYR A 184 15.82 12.93 -6.43
N PHE A 185 17.08 12.83 -6.00
CA PHE A 185 18.00 13.97 -5.97
C PHE A 185 18.43 14.30 -7.41
N GLY A 186 17.47 14.36 -8.33
CA GLY A 186 17.69 14.83 -9.68
C GLY A 186 17.72 16.34 -9.64
N SER A 187 18.92 16.92 -9.70
CA SER A 187 19.08 18.30 -10.17
C SER A 187 18.20 18.49 -11.41
N PRO A 188 17.48 19.62 -11.54
CA PRO A 188 16.58 19.85 -12.67
C PRO A 188 17.39 19.69 -13.96
N ARG A 189 17.11 18.64 -14.72
CA ARG A 189 17.72 18.46 -16.04
C ARG A 189 17.20 19.61 -16.92
N SER A 190 18.12 20.49 -17.32
CA SER A 190 17.92 21.51 -18.32
C SER A 190 17.26 20.90 -19.57
N THR A 191 16.07 21.39 -19.93
CA THR A 191 15.44 21.10 -21.22
C THR A 191 16.12 21.92 -22.30
N LEU A 192 17.28 21.46 -22.78
CA LEU A 192 17.78 21.87 -24.09
C LEU A 192 17.17 20.93 -25.14
N LYS A 193 16.25 21.48 -25.94
CA LYS A 193 15.73 20.85 -27.16
C LYS A 193 16.91 20.65 -28.12
N CYS A 194 17.33 19.41 -28.32
CA CYS A 194 18.14 19.06 -29.49
C CYS A 194 17.23 19.06 -30.72
N GLU A 195 17.36 20.09 -31.54
CA GLU A 195 16.77 20.14 -32.87
C GLU A 195 17.42 19.08 -33.77
N TRP A 196 16.59 18.21 -34.33
CA TRP A 196 16.98 17.33 -35.42
C TRP A 196 17.30 18.17 -36.66
N SER A 197 18.56 18.18 -37.07
CA SER A 197 18.91 18.50 -38.46
C SER A 197 19.02 17.19 -39.24
N SER A 198 17.98 16.88 -40.01
CA SER A 198 18.04 15.91 -41.09
C SER A 198 18.94 16.45 -42.20
N ASN A 199 19.93 15.68 -42.62
CA ASN A 199 20.40 15.76 -44.00
C ASN A 199 20.86 14.37 -44.47
N SER A 200 20.03 13.81 -45.34
CA SER A 200 20.30 12.65 -46.18
C SER A 200 21.31 13.00 -47.28
N SER A 201 22.27 12.12 -47.55
CA SER A 201 22.38 11.39 -48.83
C SER A 201 23.76 10.77 -49.01
N CYS A 202 23.75 9.52 -49.45
CA CYS A 202 24.87 8.68 -49.85
C CYS A 202 25.78 9.32 -50.91
N THR A 203 27.08 9.04 -50.86
CA THR A 203 27.91 8.72 -52.05
C THR A 203 29.27 8.13 -51.67
N SER A 204 29.54 6.98 -52.29
CA SER A 204 30.81 6.44 -52.83
C SER A 204 32.02 6.20 -51.92
N GLU A 205 32.33 4.91 -51.80
CA GLU A 205 33.66 4.30 -51.77
C GLU A 205 34.59 4.91 -52.85
N ASP A 206 35.81 5.29 -52.49
CA ASP A 206 37.05 4.66 -52.97
C ASP A 206 38.31 5.42 -52.54
N ASP A 207 39.36 4.61 -52.35
CA ASP A 207 40.80 4.89 -52.32
C ASP A 207 41.44 5.64 -51.16
N LYS A 208 42.33 4.91 -50.44
CA LYS A 208 43.76 5.26 -50.46
C LYS A 208 44.67 4.08 -50.12
N GLU A 209 45.67 3.93 -51.00
CA GLU A 209 46.88 3.13 -50.93
C GLU A 209 47.63 3.28 -49.58
N GLU A 210 48.10 2.16 -49.04
CA GLU A 210 49.26 2.11 -48.16
C GLU A 210 50.51 1.91 -49.03
N GLY A 211 51.43 2.88 -48.96
CA GLY A 211 52.80 2.70 -49.39
C GLY A 211 53.68 2.33 -48.20
N THR A 212 54.23 1.11 -48.21
CA THR A 212 55.68 0.80 -48.23
C THR A 212 55.89 -0.70 -48.34
#